data_AF-A0A193G022-F1
#
_entry.id   AF-A0A193G022-F1
#
_cell.length_a   1.000
_cell.length_b   1.000
_cell.length_c   1.000
_cell.angle_alpha   90.00
_cell.angle_beta   90.00
_cell.angle_gamma   90.00
#
_symmetry.space_group_name_H-M   'P 1'
#
loop_
_entity.id
_entity.type
_entity.pdbx_description
1 polymer ?
#
loop_
_entity_poly.entity_id
_entity_poly.type
_entity_poly.pdbx_seq_one_letter_code
_entity_poly.pdbx_strand_id
1 'polypeptide(L)'
;MRPLLERAISFRLSDEKYRQYTAAAADIGLRLSEYLRFRLDTEDHIGEQISQLRLALLDRDESETDDAALTPLLLELLLLVRKQASPAELRAVRQELDRLGHAPWTPERRPSATD
;
A
#
# COMPACT_ATOMS: atom_id res chain seq x y z
N MET A 1 -17.78 -32.54 1.09
CA MET A 1 -17.06 -31.41 1.72
C MET A 1 -15.58 -31.56 1.43
N ARG A 2 -14.98 -30.70 0.60
CA ARG A 2 -13.52 -30.74 0.37
C ARG A 2 -12.84 -30.15 1.62
N PRO A 3 -11.84 -30.84 2.22
CA PRO A 3 -11.05 -30.23 3.27
C PRO A 3 -10.29 -29.06 2.65
N LEU A 4 -10.41 -27.86 3.24
CA LEU A 4 -9.54 -26.73 2.92
C LEU A 4 -8.11 -27.22 3.16
N LEU A 5 -7.31 -27.27 2.09
CA LEU A 5 -5.92 -27.75 2.11
C LEU A 5 -5.03 -26.72 2.81
N GLU A 6 -5.26 -26.46 4.09
CA GLU A 6 -4.40 -25.61 4.88
C GLU A 6 -3.10 -26.36 5.18
N ARG A 7 -1.99 -25.89 4.63
CA ARG A 7 -0.66 -26.45 4.88
C ARG A 7 0.02 -25.59 5.94
N ALA A 8 0.43 -26.22 7.04
CA ALA A 8 1.23 -25.55 8.05
C ALA A 8 2.61 -25.20 7.46
N ILE A 9 3.01 -23.94 7.61
CA ILE A 9 4.31 -23.42 7.18
C ILE A 9 5.05 -22.93 8.42
N SER A 10 6.30 -23.34 8.57
CA SER A 10 7.20 -22.83 9.61
C SER A 10 8.18 -21.84 8.98
N PHE A 11 8.26 -20.65 9.55
CA PHE A 11 9.22 -19.61 9.15
C PHE A 11 9.82 -18.96 10.39
N ARG A 12 11.03 -18.42 10.23
CA ARG A 12 11.74 -17.73 11.30
C ARG A 12 11.54 -16.23 11.14
N LEU A 13 11.17 -15.57 12.24
CA LEU A 13 11.14 -14.12 12.34
C LEU A 13 12.37 -13.63 13.09
N SER A 14 12.86 -12.45 12.76
CA SER A 14 13.77 -11.74 13.65
C SER A 14 13.05 -11.39 14.95
N ASP A 15 13.82 -11.25 16.03
CA ASP A 15 13.27 -10.91 17.34
C ASP A 15 12.53 -9.55 17.34
N GLU A 16 13.03 -8.59 16.58
CA GLU A 16 12.38 -7.30 16.36
C GLU A 16 11.00 -7.46 15.69
N LYS A 17 10.92 -8.23 14.60
CA LYS A 17 9.66 -8.46 13.87
C LYS A 17 8.67 -9.26 14.70
N TYR A 18 9.15 -10.23 15.46
CA TYR A 18 8.32 -10.98 16.38
C TYR A 18 7.65 -10.06 17.41
N ARG A 19 8.42 -9.18 18.06
CA ARG A 19 7.89 -8.20 19.04
C ARG A 19 6.92 -7.22 18.39
N GLN A 20 7.28 -6.67 17.23
CA GLN A 20 6.44 -5.73 16.49
C GLN A 20 5.07 -6.34 16.13
N TYR A 21 5.07 -7.55 15.57
CA TYR A 21 3.82 -8.19 15.14
C TYR A 21 3.00 -8.74 16.30
N THR A 22 3.64 -9.14 17.40
CA THR A 22 2.92 -9.54 18.60
C THR A 22 2.17 -8.37 19.22
N ALA A 23 2.79 -7.18 19.28
CA ALA A 23 2.12 -5.97 19.74
C ALA A 23 0.96 -5.59 18.81
N ALA A 24 1.19 -5.55 17.49
CA ALA A 24 0.15 -5.24 16.51
C ALA A 24 -1.02 -6.23 16.54
N ALA A 25 -0.77 -7.51 16.77
CA ALA A 25 -1.81 -8.52 16.92
C ALA A 25 -2.63 -8.28 18.20
N ALA A 26 -1.98 -7.95 19.31
CA ALA A 26 -2.64 -7.65 20.57
C ALA A 26 -3.52 -6.39 20.48
N ASP A 27 -3.08 -5.35 19.76
CA ASP A 27 -3.84 -4.11 19.56
C ASP A 27 -5.20 -4.35 18.89
N ILE A 28 -5.31 -5.38 18.05
CA ILE A 28 -6.54 -5.76 17.35
C ILE A 28 -7.19 -7.04 17.90
N GLY A 29 -6.70 -7.55 19.04
CA GLY A 29 -7.26 -8.71 19.74
C GLY A 29 -7.05 -10.06 19.04
N LEU A 30 -6.07 -10.18 18.15
CA LEU A 30 -5.74 -11.42 17.43
C LEU A 30 -4.53 -12.15 18.02
N ARG A 31 -4.45 -13.47 17.79
CA ARG A 31 -3.20 -14.21 18.01
C ARG A 31 -2.19 -13.87 16.92
N LEU A 32 -0.90 -13.99 17.22
CA LEU A 32 0.17 -13.72 16.25
C LEU A 32 -0.01 -14.50 14.93
N SER A 33 -0.37 -15.77 14.99
CA SER A 33 -0.59 -16.60 13.78
C SER A 33 -1.76 -16.10 12.94
N GLU A 34 -2.86 -15.67 13.57
CA GLU A 34 -4.05 -15.13 12.90
C GLU A 34 -3.74 -13.78 12.26
N TYR A 35 -3.02 -12.92 12.98
CA TYR A 35 -2.56 -11.64 12.48
C TYR A 35 -1.62 -11.80 11.28
N LEU A 36 -0.66 -12.73 11.34
CA LEU A 36 0.28 -12.96 10.24
C LEU A 36 -0.44 -13.51 9.00
N ARG A 37 -1.41 -14.42 9.17
CA ARG A 37 -2.25 -14.88 8.06
C ARG A 37 -3.05 -13.73 7.45
N PHE A 38 -3.75 -12.97 8.29
CA PHE A 38 -4.51 -11.80 7.84
C PHE A 38 -3.64 -10.79 7.09
N ARG A 39 -2.42 -10.57 7.57
CA ARG A 39 -1.46 -9.66 6.93
C ARG A 39 -1.02 -10.16 5.55
N LEU A 40 -0.69 -11.45 5.43
CA LEU A 40 -0.32 -12.06 4.14
C LEU A 40 -1.48 -11.97 3.14
N ASP A 41 -2.68 -12.34 3.56
CA ASP A 41 -3.89 -12.25 2.73
C ASP A 41 -4.18 -10.80 2.31
N THR A 42 -3.93 -9.84 3.21
CA THR A 42 -4.09 -8.39 2.93
C THR A 42 -3.05 -7.89 1.93
N GLU A 43 -1.79 -8.32 2.04
CA GLU A 43 -0.74 -7.91 1.10
C GLU A 43 -1.04 -8.40 -0.32
N ASP A 44 -1.50 -9.65 -0.46
CA ASP A 44 -1.95 -10.22 -1.74
C ASP A 44 -3.14 -9.44 -2.32
N HIS A 45 -4.14 -9.14 -1.50
CA HIS A 45 -5.33 -8.41 -1.94
C HIS A 45 -5.01 -6.98 -2.42
N ILE A 46 -4.10 -6.27 -1.74
CA ILE A 46 -3.67 -4.93 -2.18
C ILE A 46 -2.99 -5.00 -3.55
N GLY A 47 -2.20 -6.05 -3.82
CA GLY A 47 -1.54 -6.25 -5.12
C GLY A 47 -2.54 -6.47 -6.25
N GLU A 48 -3.60 -7.23 -5.97
CA GLU A 48 -4.71 -7.43 -6.90
C GLU A 48 -5.47 -6.14 -7.19
N GLN A 49 -5.82 -5.37 -6.14
CA GLN A 49 -6.50 -4.07 -6.30
C GLN A 49 -5.69 -3.07 -7.13
N ILE A 50 -4.38 -2.98 -6.89
CA ILE A 50 -3.47 -2.15 -7.70
C ILE A 50 -3.50 -2.60 -9.17
N SER A 51 -3.49 -3.90 -9.42
CA SER A 51 -3.53 -4.45 -10.78
C SER A 51 -4.83 -4.08 -11.50
N GLN A 52 -5.97 -4.18 -10.82
CA GLN A 52 -7.28 -3.81 -11.35
C GLN A 52 -7.38 -2.30 -11.64
N LEU A 53 -6.92 -1.44 -10.72
CA LEU A 53 -6.92 0.02 -10.92
C LEU A 53 -6.01 0.43 -12.09
N ARG A 54 -4.89 -0.26 -12.29
CA ARG A 54 -4.01 -0.03 -13.46
C ARG A 54 -4.68 -0.42 -14.77
N LEU A 55 -5.46 -1.50 -14.80
CA LEU A 55 -6.25 -1.86 -15.98
C LEU A 55 -7.33 -0.82 -16.26
N ALA A 56 -8.06 -0.37 -15.22
CA ALA A 56 -9.05 0.69 -15.35
C ALA A 56 -8.47 2.02 -15.86
N LEU A 57 -7.21 2.32 -15.53
CA LEU A 57 -6.47 3.46 -16.09
C LEU A 57 -6.14 3.29 -17.58
N LEU A 58 -5.77 2.09 -18.00
CA LEU A 58 -5.40 1.79 -19.39
C LEU A 58 -6.62 1.69 -20.31
N ASP A 59 -7.74 1.20 -19.79
CA ASP A 59 -9.00 1.05 -20.52
C ASP A 59 -9.77 2.37 -20.65
N ARG A 60 -9.32 3.43 -19.96
CA ARG A 60 -9.91 4.76 -20.06
C ARG A 60 -9.53 5.39 -21.39
N ASP A 61 -10.54 5.73 -22.19
CA ASP A 61 -10.36 6.42 -23.45
C ASP A 61 -9.87 7.86 -23.22
N GLU A 62 -8.89 8.35 -23.98
CA GLU A 62 -8.35 9.72 -23.85
C GLU A 62 -9.42 10.81 -24.07
N SER A 63 -10.56 10.41 -24.66
CA SER A 63 -11.72 11.26 -24.91
C SER A 63 -12.66 11.41 -23.70
N GLU A 64 -12.52 10.59 -22.66
CA GLU A 64 -13.26 10.74 -21.40
C GLU A 64 -12.62 11.81 -20.51
N THR A 65 -12.93 13.08 -20.82
CA THR A 65 -12.44 14.27 -20.10
C THR A 65 -13.07 14.46 -18.70
N ASP A 66 -13.74 13.44 -18.15
CA ASP A 66 -14.37 13.55 -16.83
C ASP A 66 -13.35 13.35 -15.70
N ASP A 67 -12.56 14.40 -15.45
CA ASP A 67 -11.56 14.49 -14.36
C ASP A 67 -12.14 14.13 -12.98
N ALA A 68 -13.47 14.21 -12.83
CA ALA A 68 -14.18 13.88 -11.60
C ALA A 68 -14.03 12.40 -11.20
N ALA A 69 -13.91 11.48 -12.16
CA ALA A 69 -13.69 10.05 -11.89
C ALA A 69 -12.20 9.67 -11.84
N LEU A 70 -11.33 10.45 -12.48
CA LEU A 70 -9.89 10.19 -12.51
C LEU A 70 -9.22 10.50 -11.16
N THR A 71 -9.62 11.60 -10.51
CA THR A 71 -9.02 12.02 -9.24
C THR A 71 -9.21 10.99 -8.11
N PRO A 72 -10.42 10.45 -7.86
CA PRO A 72 -10.62 9.38 -6.87
C PRO A 72 -9.82 8.12 -7.19
N LEU A 73 -9.76 7.73 -8.46
CA LEU A 73 -9.03 6.54 -8.90
C LEU A 73 -7.52 6.67 -8.69
N LEU A 74 -6.93 7.82 -9.04
CA LEU A 74 -5.51 8.10 -8.79
C LEU A 74 -5.20 8.16 -7.29
N LEU A 75 -6.12 8.72 -6.49
CA LEU A 75 -5.98 8.76 -5.03
C LEU A 75 -5.99 7.34 -4.44
N GLU A 76 -6.91 6.49 -4.88
CA GLU A 76 -7.01 5.10 -4.43
C GLU A 76 -5.75 4.31 -4.77
N LEU A 77 -5.28 4.43 -6.01
CA LEU A 77 -4.03 3.80 -6.45
C LEU A 77 -2.84 4.29 -5.61
N LEU A 78 -2.73 5.61 -5.36
CA LEU A 78 -1.66 6.19 -4.54
C LEU A 78 -1.67 5.65 -3.10
N LEU A 79 -2.85 5.55 -2.48
CA LEU A 79 -3.00 5.06 -1.11
C LEU A 79 -2.64 3.58 -0.99
N LEU A 80 -3.02 2.76 -1.97
CA LEU A 80 -2.69 1.33 -1.99
C LEU A 80 -1.19 1.09 -2.24
N VAL A 81 -0.59 1.79 -3.21
CA VAL A 81 0.86 1.69 -3.49
C VAL A 81 1.67 2.15 -2.27
N ARG A 82 1.23 3.21 -1.57
CA ARG A 82 1.91 3.68 -0.35
C ARG A 82 1.87 2.66 0.80
N LYS A 83 0.88 1.78 0.86
CA LYS A 83 0.83 0.70 1.85
C LYS A 83 1.83 -0.43 1.57
N GLN A 84 2.19 -0.64 0.30
CA GLN A 84 3.16 -1.68 -0.10
C GLN A 84 4.60 -1.18 -0.20
N ALA A 85 4.79 0.11 -0.51
CA ALA A 85 6.11 0.66 -0.76
C ALA A 85 7.03 0.59 0.48
N SER A 86 8.18 -0.03 0.30
CA SER A 86 9.27 -0.02 1.27
C SER A 86 9.86 1.40 1.42
N PRO A 87 10.55 1.68 2.54
CA PRO A 87 11.25 2.95 2.73
C PRO A 87 12.33 3.24 1.67
N ALA A 88 12.86 2.21 0.99
CA ALA A 88 13.81 2.37 -0.10
C ALA A 88 13.12 2.83 -1.39
N GLU A 89 12.01 2.20 -1.75
CA GLU A 89 11.20 2.57 -2.92
C GLU A 89 10.63 3.98 -2.76
N LEU A 90 10.18 4.36 -1.57
CA LEU A 90 9.73 5.73 -1.29
C LEU A 90 10.83 6.77 -1.51
N ARG A 91 12.09 6.46 -1.18
CA ARG A 91 13.21 7.36 -1.46
C ARG A 91 13.51 7.48 -2.95
N ALA A 92 13.46 6.36 -3.67
CA ALA A 92 13.64 6.35 -5.13
C ALA A 92 12.56 7.16 -5.84
N VAL A 93 11.28 7.00 -5.46
CA VAL A 93 10.17 7.80 -6.02
C VAL A 93 10.36 9.29 -5.76
N ARG A 94 10.82 9.68 -4.57
CA ARG A 94 11.09 11.09 -4.26
C ARG A 94 12.18 11.68 -5.15
N GLN A 95 13.27 10.95 -5.37
CA GLN A 95 14.33 11.36 -6.29
C GLN A 95 13.84 11.50 -7.72
N GLU A 96 12.94 10.61 -8.15
CA GLU A 96 12.34 10.67 -9.47
C GLU A 96 11.39 11.87 -9.63
N LEU A 97 10.61 12.20 -8.59
CA LEU A 97 9.80 13.42 -8.57
C LEU A 97 10.68 14.67 -8.68
N ASP A 98 11.77 14.74 -7.90
CA ASP A 98 12.74 15.84 -7.98
C ASP A 98 13.33 15.94 -9.40
N ARG A 99 13.70 14.81 -10.01
CA ARG A 99 14.22 14.73 -11.39
C ARG A 99 13.22 15.27 -12.43
N LEU A 100 11.93 15.03 -12.21
CA LEU A 100 10.84 15.52 -13.06
C LEU A 100 10.42 16.98 -12.74
N GLY A 101 11.06 17.62 -11.74
CA GLY A 101 10.76 18.99 -11.34
C GLY A 101 9.57 19.12 -10.38
N HIS A 102 9.07 18.01 -9.83
CA HIS A 102 8.01 18.00 -8.84
C HIS A 102 8.59 17.98 -7.43
N ALA A 103 8.25 18.97 -6.61
CA ALA A 103 8.70 18.99 -5.23
C ALA A 103 8.06 17.86 -4.41
N PRO A 104 8.86 16.98 -3.77
CA PRO A 104 8.35 15.93 -2.91
C PRO A 104 7.52 16.52 -1.77
N TRP A 105 6.36 15.91 -1.50
CA TRP A 105 5.58 16.30 -0.34
C TRP A 105 6.33 15.96 0.96
N THR A 106 6.50 16.96 1.82
CA THR A 106 7.00 16.83 3.18
C THR A 106 5.94 17.34 4.17
N PRO A 107 5.68 16.62 5.28
CA PRO A 107 4.69 17.03 6.26
C PRO A 107 5.02 18.37 6.96
N GLU A 108 6.27 18.82 6.87
CA GLU A 108 6.78 20.02 7.52
C GLU A 108 6.59 21.31 6.68
N ARG A 109 6.16 21.21 5.41
CA ARG A 109 5.82 22.39 4.61
C ARG A 109 4.47 22.93 5.05
N ARG A 110 4.49 23.82 6.05
CA ARG A 110 3.38 24.75 6.30
C ARG A 110 3.20 25.58 5.02
N PRO A 111 2.01 25.67 4.42
CA PRO A 111 1.81 26.50 3.23
C PRO A 111 2.24 27.93 3.56
N SER A 112 3.08 28.52 2.70
CA SER A 112 3.42 29.94 2.79
C SER A 112 2.12 30.72 2.79
N ALA A 113 1.90 31.49 3.86
CA ALA A 113 0.77 32.41 3.96
C ALA A 113 0.75 33.26 2.68
N THR A 114 -0.40 33.25 2.01
CA THR A 114 -0.65 34.07 0.83
C THR A 114 -0.72 35.52 1.30
N ASP A 115 0.22 36.36 0.84
CA ASP A 115 0.12 37.82 0.90
C ASP A 115 -0.89 38.34 -0.15
#